data_AF-A0A839QGI8-F1
#
_entry.id   AF-A0A839QGI8-F1
#
_cell.length_a   1.000
_cell.length_b   1.000
_cell.length_c   1.000
_cell.angle_alpha   90.00
_cell.angle_beta   90.00
_cell.angle_gamma   90.00
#
_symmetry.space_group_name_H-M   'P 1'
#
loop_
_entity.id
_entity.type
_entity.pdbx_description
1 polymer ?
#
loop_
_entity_poly.entity_id
_entity_poly.type
_entity_poly.pdbx_seq_one_letter_code
_entity_poly.pdbx_strand_id
1 'polypeptide(L)'
;MIHPPGIRLVLHKKGRNVMRLTAAQAWDEARCFGWIDGQRGARDGEAFKRRYTPRGAKSAWSVRNVEYFARLAESGLMTPAGDSAIAEAQADGRWEAACH
;
A
#
# COMPACT_ATOMS: atom_id res chain seq x y z
N MET A 1 20.03 -5.07 13.82
CA MET A 1 19.12 -5.14 12.66
C MET A 1 18.01 -4.11 12.85
N ILE A 2 18.10 -2.95 12.21
CA ILE A 2 17.01 -1.96 12.26
C ILE A 2 15.94 -2.46 11.29
N HIS A 3 14.78 -2.89 11.81
CA HIS A 3 13.65 -3.16 10.93
C HIS A 3 13.23 -1.83 10.31
N PRO A 4 13.06 -1.73 8.97
CA PRO A 4 12.52 -0.53 8.37
C PRO A 4 11.17 -0.22 9.03
N PRO A 5 10.88 1.07 9.32
CA PRO A 5 9.65 1.47 9.99
C PRO A 5 8.45 0.91 9.23
N GLY A 6 7.45 0.45 9.97
CA GLY A 6 6.26 -0.17 9.39
C GLY A 6 5.29 -0.67 10.45
N ILE A 7 4.06 -0.89 10.02
CA ILE A 7 2.98 -1.34 10.89
C ILE A 7 2.49 -2.72 10.46
N ARG A 8 1.89 -3.47 11.39
CA ARG A 8 1.09 -4.66 11.06
C ARG A 8 -0.35 -4.38 11.39
N LEU A 9 -1.18 -4.29 10.35
CA LEU A 9 -2.61 -4.15 10.51
C LEU A 9 -3.24 -5.53 10.64
N VAL A 10 -4.17 -5.67 11.59
CA VAL A 10 -5.00 -6.86 11.75
C VAL A 10 -6.30 -6.61 11.03
N LEU A 11 -6.62 -7.46 10.06
CA LEU A 11 -7.78 -7.36 9.20
C LEU A 11 -8.64 -8.61 9.37
N HIS A 12 -9.94 -8.41 9.61
CA HIS A 12 -10.91 -9.50 9.65
C HIS A 12 -11.24 -9.98 8.23
N LYS A 13 -11.53 -11.28 8.10
CA LYS A 13 -11.97 -11.90 6.85
C LYS A 13 -13.37 -11.38 6.48
N LYS A 14 -13.62 -11.28 5.17
CA LYS A 14 -14.92 -10.84 4.62
C LYS A 14 -16.06 -11.72 5.16
N GLY A 15 -17.18 -11.11 5.53
CA GLY A 15 -18.37 -11.80 6.06
C GLY A 15 -18.35 -12.03 7.57
N ARG A 16 -17.56 -11.27 8.33
CA ARG A 16 -17.57 -11.26 9.80
C ARG A 16 -18.17 -9.96 10.32
N ASN A 17 -18.91 -10.03 11.45
CA ASN A 17 -19.72 -8.93 12.02
C ASN A 17 -18.92 -7.73 12.56
N VAL A 18 -17.60 -7.70 12.40
CA VAL A 18 -16.72 -6.65 12.97
C VAL A 18 -16.07 -5.76 11.90
N MET A 19 -16.41 -5.93 10.61
CA MET A 19 -15.69 -5.26 9.52
C MET A 19 -16.13 -3.79 9.34
N ARG A 20 -15.34 -2.85 9.87
CA ARG A 20 -15.39 -1.43 9.45
C ARG A 20 -14.32 -1.09 8.40
N LEU A 21 -13.23 -1.84 8.34
CA LEU A 21 -12.12 -1.62 7.40
C LEU A 21 -11.84 -2.89 6.59
N THR A 22 -12.02 -2.80 5.28
CA THR A 22 -11.69 -3.87 4.35
C THR A 22 -10.21 -3.89 4.01
N ALA A 23 -9.71 -5.05 3.55
CA ALA A 23 -8.33 -5.15 3.07
C ALA A 23 -8.06 -4.21 1.88
N ALA A 24 -9.05 -4.02 1.01
CA ALA A 24 -8.96 -3.09 -0.12
C ALA A 24 -8.86 -1.63 0.36
N GLN A 25 -9.72 -1.22 1.30
CA GLN A 25 -9.65 0.11 1.90
C GLN A 25 -8.31 0.34 2.62
N ALA A 26 -7.82 -0.66 3.37
CA ALA A 26 -6.52 -0.55 4.03
C ALA A 26 -5.36 -0.44 3.02
N TRP A 27 -5.46 -1.09 1.86
CA TRP A 27 -4.47 -0.92 0.79
C TRP A 27 -4.55 0.47 0.18
N ASP A 28 -5.73 0.96 -0.15
CA ASP A 28 -5.91 2.29 -0.73
C ASP A 28 -5.39 3.38 0.21
N GLU A 29 -5.75 3.31 1.50
CA GLU A 29 -5.24 4.23 2.51
C GLU A 29 -3.71 4.19 2.58
N ALA A 30 -3.10 2.99 2.63
CA ALA A 30 -1.65 2.88 2.63
C ALA A 30 -1.02 3.54 1.40
N ARG A 31 -1.64 3.42 0.21
CA ARG A 31 -1.15 4.07 -1.01
C ARG A 31 -1.26 5.59 -0.95
N CYS A 32 -2.34 6.13 -0.40
CA CYS A 32 -2.50 7.57 -0.20
C CYS A 32 -1.35 8.19 0.62
N PHE A 33 -0.74 7.41 1.52
CA PHE A 33 0.42 7.83 2.31
C PHE A 33 1.78 7.44 1.71
N GLY A 34 1.82 6.85 0.51
CA GLY A 34 3.06 6.40 -0.14
C GLY A 34 3.61 5.08 0.41
N TRP A 35 2.76 4.25 1.02
CA TRP A 35 3.14 2.97 1.61
C TRP A 35 2.82 1.81 0.66
N ILE A 36 3.49 0.68 0.89
CA ILE A 36 3.28 -0.58 0.19
C ILE A 36 2.98 -1.68 1.20
N ASP A 37 2.12 -2.62 0.81
CA ASP A 37 1.88 -3.82 1.59
C ASP A 37 3.00 -4.84 1.40
N GLY A 38 3.27 -5.58 2.46
CA GLY A 38 4.29 -6.63 2.51
C GLY A 38 3.69 -7.96 2.93
N GLN A 39 4.44 -8.69 3.74
CA GLN A 39 4.06 -10.05 4.17
C GLN A 39 2.65 -10.11 4.79
N ARG A 40 1.87 -11.08 4.31
CA ARG A 40 0.64 -11.55 4.97
C ARG A 40 1.00 -12.63 5.97
N GLY A 41 0.35 -12.63 7.13
CA GLY A 41 0.42 -13.73 8.09
C GLY A 41 -0.95 -14.09 8.63
N ALA A 42 -1.16 -15.37 8.94
CA ALA A 42 -2.34 -15.77 9.70
C ALA A 42 -2.30 -15.15 11.10
N ARG A 43 -3.49 -14.83 11.64
CA ARG A 43 -3.65 -14.52 13.06
C ARG A 43 -4.47 -15.62 13.72
N ASP A 44 -5.66 -15.87 13.19
CA ASP A 44 -6.61 -16.86 13.70
C ASP A 44 -7.64 -17.25 12.59
N GLY A 45 -8.68 -17.99 12.98
CA GLY A 45 -9.76 -18.44 12.08
C GLY A 45 -10.53 -17.30 11.41
N GLU A 46 -10.46 -16.08 11.95
CA GLU A 46 -11.29 -14.95 11.55
C GLU A 46 -10.51 -13.75 11.03
N ALA A 47 -9.23 -13.66 11.32
CA ALA A 47 -8.40 -12.52 11.00
C ALA A 47 -7.01 -12.91 10.46
N PHE A 48 -6.39 -11.97 9.75
CA PHE A 48 -5.03 -12.05 9.28
C PHE A 48 -4.27 -10.75 9.58
N LYS A 49 -2.95 -10.83 9.60
CA LYS A 49 -2.05 -9.68 9.73
C LYS A 49 -1.49 -9.34 8.35
N ARG A 50 -1.39 -8.05 8.03
CA ARG A 50 -0.68 -7.54 6.86
C ARG A 50 0.31 -6.48 7.30
N ARG A 51 1.57 -6.62 6.87
CA ARG A 51 2.58 -5.58 7.08
C ARG A 51 2.41 -4.47 6.04
N TYR A 52 2.61 -3.23 6.45
CA TYR A 52 2.69 -2.06 5.58
C TYR A 52 3.96 -1.28 5.93
N THR A 53 4.62 -0.73 4.92
CA THR A 53 5.82 0.09 5.07
C THR A 53 5.82 1.26 4.12
N PRO A 54 6.45 2.39 4.48
CA PRO A 54 6.77 3.43 3.50
C PRO A 54 7.51 2.84 2.31
N ARG A 55 7.20 3.32 1.10
CA ARG A 55 8.02 3.03 -0.07
C ARG A 55 9.39 3.70 0.12
N GLY A 56 10.42 3.06 -0.40
CA GLY A 56 11.73 3.66 -0.57
C GLY A 56 12.24 3.46 -2.00
N ALA A 57 13.47 3.90 -2.26
CA ALA A 57 14.10 3.83 -3.58
C ALA A 57 14.14 2.39 -4.18
N LYS A 58 14.11 1.35 -3.34
CA LYS A 58 14.13 -0.06 -3.77
C LYS A 58 12.74 -0.71 -3.83
N SER A 59 11.67 0.03 -3.53
CA SER A 59 10.32 -0.53 -3.57
C SER A 59 9.87 -0.75 -5.01
N ALA A 60 9.53 -2.00 -5.33
CA ALA A 60 9.04 -2.39 -6.64
C ALA A 60 7.68 -1.74 -6.96
N TRP A 61 7.50 -1.43 -8.24
CA TRP A 61 6.24 -0.98 -8.81
C TRP A 61 5.73 -2.03 -9.80
N SER A 62 4.42 -2.18 -9.87
CA SER A 62 3.74 -3.05 -10.83
C SER A 62 2.67 -2.23 -11.53
N VAL A 63 2.27 -2.61 -12.74
CA VAL A 63 1.16 -1.99 -13.50
C VAL A 63 -0.03 -1.70 -12.58
N ARG A 64 -0.49 -2.72 -11.83
CA ARG A 64 -1.61 -2.59 -10.91
C ARG A 64 -1.39 -1.54 -9.80
N ASN A 65 -0.18 -1.43 -9.25
CA ASN A 65 0.10 -0.39 -8.25
C ASN A 65 0.08 0.99 -8.90
N VAL A 66 0.63 1.14 -10.10
CA VAL A 66 0.54 2.39 -10.87
C VAL A 66 -0.92 2.78 -11.09
N GLU A 67 -1.77 1.86 -11.56
CA GLU A 67 -3.20 2.07 -11.75
C GLU A 67 -3.92 2.52 -10.47
N TYR A 68 -3.63 1.88 -9.33
CA TYR A 68 -4.24 2.28 -8.06
C TYR A 68 -3.80 3.67 -7.61
N PHE A 69 -2.51 3.99 -7.72
CA PHE A 69 -2.01 5.31 -7.36
C PHE A 69 -2.59 6.39 -8.28
N ALA A 70 -2.64 6.15 -9.59
CA ALA A 70 -3.25 7.07 -10.56
C ALA A 70 -4.71 7.35 -10.22
N ARG A 71 -5.52 6.31 -10.00
CA ARG A 71 -6.93 6.46 -9.60
C ARG A 71 -7.10 7.27 -8.30
N LEU A 72 -6.24 7.03 -7.30
CA LEU A 72 -6.31 7.74 -6.01
C LEU A 72 -5.90 9.22 -6.16
N ALA A 73 -4.89 9.50 -7.00
CA ALA A 73 -4.46 10.86 -7.34
C ALA A 73 -5.55 11.62 -8.10
N GLU A 74 -6.15 11.00 -9.12
CA GLU A 74 -7.29 11.57 -9.87
C GLU A 74 -8.49 11.88 -8.96
N SER A 75 -8.67 11.07 -7.90
CA SER A 75 -9.73 11.27 -6.92
C SER A 75 -9.40 12.32 -5.84
N GLY A 76 -8.20 12.92 -5.87
CA GLY A 76 -7.76 13.91 -4.87
C GLY A 76 -7.57 13.34 -3.47
N LEU A 77 -7.35 12.03 -3.34
CA LEU A 77 -7.24 11.33 -2.04
C LEU A 77 -5.79 11.20 -1.56
N MET A 78 -4.83 11.56 -2.41
CA MET A 78 -3.41 11.45 -2.09
C MET A 78 -3.00 12.45 -1.02
N THR A 79 -2.08 12.03 -0.16
CA THR A 79 -1.38 12.92 0.77
C THR A 79 -0.06 13.37 0.13
N PRO A 80 0.59 14.43 0.65
CA PRO A 80 1.91 14.85 0.16
C PRO A 80 2.97 13.74 0.16
N ALA A 81 2.89 12.81 1.12
CA ALA A 81 3.80 11.66 1.18
C ALA A 81 3.53 10.65 0.05
N GLY A 82 2.27 10.46 -0.32
CA GLY A 82 1.89 9.63 -1.46
C GLY A 82 2.32 10.26 -2.78
N ASP A 83 2.13 11.57 -2.94
CA ASP A 83 2.58 12.30 -4.13
C ASP A 83 4.10 12.27 -4.28
N SER A 84 4.85 12.44 -3.18
CA SER A 84 6.32 12.29 -3.18
C SER A 84 6.75 10.91 -3.65
N ALA A 85 6.06 9.85 -3.19
CA ALA A 85 6.39 8.49 -3.59
C ALA A 85 6.16 8.24 -5.09
N ILE A 86 5.15 8.87 -5.71
CA ILE A 86 4.94 8.85 -7.16
C ILE A 86 6.08 9.59 -7.86
N ALA A 87 6.35 10.84 -7.44
CA ALA A 87 7.38 11.69 -8.05
C ALA A 87 8.77 11.04 -8.00
N GLU A 88 9.15 10.43 -6.89
CA GLU A 88 10.41 9.68 -6.75
C GLU A 88 10.49 8.49 -7.72
N ALA A 89 9.38 7.77 -7.91
CA ALA A 89 9.32 6.62 -8.80
C ALA A 89 9.35 6.99 -10.29
N GLN A 90 8.81 8.15 -10.65
CA GLN A 90 8.91 8.72 -12.00
C GLN A 90 10.33 9.25 -12.26
N ALA A 91 10.91 9.96 -11.29
CA ALA A 91 12.24 10.53 -11.42
C ALA A 91 13.34 9.47 -11.63
N ASP A 92 13.16 8.26 -11.09
CA ASP A 92 14.11 7.15 -11.24
C ASP A 92 13.65 6.04 -12.21
N GLY A 93 12.57 6.25 -12.95
CA GLY A 93 12.11 5.38 -14.03
C GLY A 93 11.40 4.10 -13.58
N ARG A 94 11.21 3.87 -12.26
CA ARG A 94 10.49 2.69 -11.75
C ARG A 94 9.00 2.72 -12.08
N TRP A 95 8.42 3.92 -12.22
CA TRP A 95 7.02 4.08 -12.60
C TRP A 95 6.80 3.64 -14.04
N GLU A 96 7.61 4.13 -14.97
CA GLU A 96 7.55 3.80 -16.40
C GLU A 96 7.88 2.33 -16.64
N ALA A 97 8.93 1.82 -15.99
CA ALA A 97 9.32 0.41 -16.09
C ALA A 97 8.23 -0.56 -15.62
N ALA A 98 7.31 -0.12 -14.76
CA ALA A 98 6.20 -0.95 -14.31
C ALA A 98 5.07 -1.05 -15.32
N CYS A 99 5.01 -0.17 -16.33
CA CYS A 99 3.96 -0.08 -17.35
C CYS A 99 4.35 -0.71 -18.69
N HIS A 100 5.61 -1.15 -18.83
CA HIS A 100 6.15 -1.86 -19.99
C HIS A 100 6.21 -3.38 -19.74
#